data_AF-A0A9R1UM68-F1
#
_entry.id   AF-A0A9R1UM68-F1
#
_cell.length_a   1.000
_cell.length_b   1.000
_cell.length_c   1.000
_cell.angle_alpha   90.00
_cell.angle_beta   90.00
_cell.angle_gamma   90.00
#
_symmetry.space_group_name_H-M   'P 1'
#
loop_
_entity.id
_entity.type
_entity.pdbx_description
1 polymer ?
#
loop_
_entity_poly.entity_id
_entity_poly.type
_entity_poly.pdbx_seq_one_letter_code
_entity_poly.pdbx_strand_id
1 'polypeptide(L)'
;MLQKPILHPLHIVERLTECREAPATTIVLNSNQIGDTIEDDDVWDDIDHFLAITKPIFYMIKFCDGEGPKVGEIYERMDNMMGQIKEAKCSTYFPEVRDIIVARWDKMTIPLHCLGFAFSPKYYDKNYLEKLAPGDMV
;
A
#
# COMPACT_ATOMS: atom_id res chain seq x y z
N MET A 1 -15.60 -21.97 -17.24
CA MET A 1 -15.98 -20.88 -16.33
C MET A 1 -14.89 -19.82 -16.44
N LEU A 2 -15.24 -18.65 -16.97
CA LEU A 2 -14.28 -17.58 -17.23
C LEU A 2 -13.87 -16.95 -15.90
N GLN A 3 -12.64 -17.23 -15.45
CA GLN A 3 -11.98 -16.48 -14.41
C GLN A 3 -11.81 -15.05 -14.96
N LYS A 4 -12.68 -14.13 -14.55
CA LYS A 4 -12.48 -12.70 -14.84
C LYS A 4 -11.09 -12.34 -14.27
N PRO A 5 -10.16 -11.79 -15.05
CA PRO A 5 -8.94 -11.26 -14.49
C PRO A 5 -9.38 -10.03 -13.70
N ILE A 6 -9.44 -10.16 -12.38
CA ILE A 6 -9.50 -9.01 -11.51
C ILE A 6 -8.24 -8.22 -11.87
N LEU A 7 -8.43 -7.06 -12.50
CA LEU A 7 -7.35 -6.20 -12.98
C LEU A 7 -6.60 -5.74 -11.73
N HIS A 8 -5.58 -6.52 -11.37
CA HIS A 8 -4.80 -6.32 -10.17
C HIS A 8 -4.14 -4.94 -10.29
N PRO A 9 -4.22 -4.05 -9.28
CA PRO A 9 -3.69 -2.69 -9.39
C PRO A 9 -2.24 -2.63 -9.87
N LEU A 10 -1.36 -3.57 -9.47
CA LEU A 10 0.00 -3.64 -10.03
C LEU A 10 0.04 -3.86 -11.54
N HIS A 11 -0.88 -4.65 -12.10
CA HIS A 11 -0.93 -4.88 -13.54
C HIS A 11 -1.35 -3.60 -14.28
N ILE A 12 -2.13 -2.72 -13.64
CA ILE A 12 -2.44 -1.39 -14.19
C ILE A 12 -1.20 -0.49 -14.14
N VAL A 13 -0.49 -0.48 -13.01
CA VAL A 13 0.76 0.29 -12.84
C VAL A 13 1.84 -0.14 -13.85
N GLU A 14 2.03 -1.44 -14.01
CA GLU A 14 3.01 -2.05 -14.92
C GLU A 14 2.68 -1.67 -16.37
N ARG A 15 1.41 -1.83 -16.78
CA ARG A 15 0.95 -1.41 -18.11
C ARG A 15 1.07 0.09 -18.36
N LEU A 16 0.83 0.94 -17.36
CA LEU A 16 1.02 2.39 -17.47
C LEU A 16 2.50 2.75 -17.63
N THR A 17 3.39 2.05 -16.93
CA THR A 17 4.84 2.25 -17.04
C THR A 17 5.36 1.81 -18.40
N GLU A 18 4.90 0.66 -18.91
CA GLU A 18 5.18 0.19 -20.27
C GLU A 18 4.67 1.16 -21.33
N CYS A 19 3.49 1.76 -21.14
CA CYS A 19 2.96 2.78 -22.04
C CYS A 19 3.81 4.06 -22.07
N ARG A 20 4.39 4.47 -20.94
CA ARG A 20 5.26 5.65 -20.84
C ARG A 20 6.59 5.45 -21.56
N GLU A 21 7.18 4.26 -21.41
CA GLU A 21 8.51 3.94 -21.98
C GLU A 21 8.43 3.47 -23.45
N ALA A 22 7.23 3.29 -23.99
CA ALA A 22 7.05 2.90 -25.38
C ALA A 22 7.65 3.98 -26.31
N PRO A 23 8.59 3.63 -27.22
CA PRO A 23 9.18 4.60 -28.12
C PRO A 23 8.11 5.19 -29.03
N ALA A 24 8.01 6.52 -29.04
CA ALA A 24 7.05 7.32 -29.83
C ALA A 24 6.95 6.88 -31.31
N THR A 25 7.98 6.24 -31.85
CA THR A 25 8.04 5.69 -33.21
C THR A 25 7.12 4.50 -33.51
N THR A 26 6.58 3.80 -32.49
CA THR A 26 5.65 2.67 -32.70
C THR A 26 4.18 3.10 -32.63
N ILE A 27 3.91 4.27 -32.06
CA ILE A 27 2.58 4.81 -31.82
C ILE A 27 2.24 5.77 -32.97
N VAL A 28 2.05 5.23 -34.18
CA VAL A 28 1.29 5.94 -35.22
C VAL A 28 -0.19 5.83 -34.83
N LEU A 29 -0.60 6.53 -33.78
CA LEU A 29 -2.00 6.62 -33.40
C LEU A 29 -2.70 7.59 -34.34
N ASN A 30 -3.70 7.07 -35.04
CA ASN A 30 -4.58 7.77 -35.99
C ASN A 30 -5.49 8.83 -35.33
N SER A 31 -5.08 9.42 -34.20
CA SER A 31 -5.86 10.36 -33.40
C SER A 31 -4.89 11.31 -32.68
N ASN A 32 -4.72 12.51 -33.24
CA ASN A 32 -3.78 13.54 -32.74
C ASN A 32 -3.88 13.76 -31.21
N GLN A 33 -5.09 13.72 -30.64
CA GLN A 33 -5.31 13.96 -29.20
C GLN A 33 -4.68 12.92 -28.26
N ILE A 34 -4.58 11.65 -28.68
CA ILE A 34 -4.02 10.59 -27.83
C ILE A 34 -2.48 10.65 -27.88
N GLY A 35 -1.91 10.99 -29.04
CA GLY A 35 -0.48 11.27 -29.17
C GLY A 35 -0.07 12.44 -28.27
N ASP A 36 -0.82 13.55 -28.34
CA ASP A 36 -0.55 14.74 -27.54
C ASP A 36 -0.61 14.46 -26.03
N THR A 37 -1.55 13.61 -25.57
CA THR A 37 -1.68 13.22 -24.14
C THR A 37 -0.54 12.30 -23.68
N ILE A 38 -0.01 11.45 -24.57
CA ILE A 38 1.10 10.53 -24.26
C ILE A 38 2.44 11.26 -24.25
N GLU A 39 2.58 12.35 -25.01
CA GLU A 39 3.78 13.20 -24.99
C GLU A 39 3.72 14.30 -23.92
N ASP A 40 2.58 14.46 -23.24
CA ASP A 40 2.39 15.48 -22.20
C ASP A 40 3.01 15.05 -20.86
N ASP A 41 4.13 15.68 -20.52
CA ASP A 41 4.84 15.46 -19.25
C ASP A 41 3.96 15.80 -18.02
N ASP A 42 3.03 16.76 -18.12
CA ASP A 42 2.16 17.14 -16.99
C ASP A 42 1.18 16.00 -16.64
N VAL A 43 0.69 15.28 -17.66
CA VAL A 43 -0.18 14.10 -17.50
C VAL A 43 0.58 12.97 -16.81
N TRP A 44 1.84 12.75 -17.17
CA TRP A 44 2.67 11.72 -16.53
C TRP A 44 3.07 12.08 -15.11
N ASP A 45 3.30 13.36 -14.82
CA ASP A 45 3.55 13.84 -13.46
C ASP A 45 2.32 13.60 -12.56
N ASP A 46 1.10 13.83 -13.07
CA ASP A 46 -0.15 13.50 -12.37
C ASP A 46 -0.33 11.99 -12.14
N ILE A 47 0.03 11.16 -13.13
CA ILE A 47 0.00 9.69 -13.00
C ILE A 47 1.01 9.23 -11.96
N ASP A 48 2.25 9.72 -12.01
CA ASP A 48 3.30 9.40 -11.04
C ASP A 48 2.88 9.81 -9.63
N HIS A 49 2.21 10.95 -9.50
CA HIS A 49 1.63 11.41 -8.24
C HIS A 49 0.57 10.45 -7.70
N PHE A 50 -0.39 10.03 -8.53
CA PHE A 50 -1.42 9.07 -8.13
C PHE A 50 -0.81 7.71 -7.74
N LEU A 51 0.21 7.26 -8.47
CA LEU A 51 0.92 6.03 -8.19
C LEU A 51 1.68 6.09 -6.86
N ALA A 52 2.26 7.25 -6.51
CA ALA A 52 2.97 7.43 -5.25
C ALA A 52 2.06 7.28 -4.01
N ILE A 53 0.77 7.62 -4.13
CA ILE A 53 -0.23 7.43 -3.06
C ILE A 53 -0.76 5.99 -3.05
N THR A 54 -1.09 5.44 -4.22
CA THR A 54 -1.79 4.15 -4.31
C THR A 54 -0.89 2.95 -4.09
N LYS A 55 0.39 3.01 -4.47
CA LYS A 55 1.35 1.90 -4.27
C LYS A 55 1.52 1.51 -2.79
N PRO A 56 1.81 2.44 -1.85
CA PRO A 56 1.91 2.10 -0.42
C PRO A 56 0.63 1.50 0.15
N ILE A 57 -0.55 2.07 -0.19
CA ILE A 57 -1.86 1.57 0.25
C ILE A 57 -2.08 0.14 -0.23
N PHE A 58 -1.77 -0.13 -1.50
CA PHE A 58 -1.89 -1.46 -2.06
C PHE A 58 -0.99 -2.47 -1.34
N TYR A 59 0.29 -2.15 -1.11
CA TYR A 59 1.20 -3.05 -0.41
C TYR A 59 0.76 -3.34 1.02
N MET A 60 0.16 -2.36 1.69
CA MET A 60 -0.45 -2.54 3.01
C MET A 60 -1.61 -3.54 2.97
N ILE A 61 -2.54 -3.40 2.03
CA ILE A 61 -3.69 -4.32 1.87
C ILE A 61 -3.20 -5.74 1.55
N LYS A 62 -2.29 -5.88 0.58
CA LYS A 62 -1.71 -7.18 0.21
C LYS A 62 -1.02 -7.87 1.39
N PHE A 63 -0.38 -7.09 2.26
CA PHE A 63 0.22 -7.62 3.48
C PHE A 63 -0.84 -8.15 4.46
N CYS A 64 -1.91 -7.39 4.69
CA CYS A 64 -3.04 -7.81 5.53
C CYS A 64 -3.71 -9.10 5.03
N ASP A 65 -3.82 -9.28 3.70
CA ASP A 65 -4.50 -10.43 3.11
C ASP A 65 -3.73 -11.76 3.21
N GLY A 66 -2.43 -11.73 3.49
CA GLY A 66 -1.67 -12.98 3.61
C GLY A 66 -1.79 -13.64 4.99
N GLU A 67 -1.40 -14.91 5.09
CA GLU A 67 -1.54 -15.73 6.30
C GLU A 67 -0.48 -15.44 7.39
N GLY A 68 -0.83 -15.73 8.65
CA GLY A 68 0.07 -15.67 9.82
C GLY A 68 -0.24 -14.56 10.84
N PRO A 69 0.44 -14.55 12.00
CA PRO A 69 0.27 -13.53 13.02
C PRO A 69 0.91 -12.20 12.59
N LYS A 70 0.10 -11.31 11.99
CA LYS A 70 0.59 -10.06 11.39
C LYS A 70 0.25 -8.80 12.16
N VAL A 71 -0.57 -8.89 13.21
CA VAL A 71 -1.16 -7.71 13.87
C VAL A 71 -0.10 -6.71 14.33
N GLY A 72 1.03 -7.17 14.88
CA GLY A 72 2.14 -6.30 15.25
C GLY A 72 2.78 -5.58 14.06
N GLU A 73 3.05 -6.30 12.97
CA GLU A 73 3.62 -5.74 11.74
C GLU A 73 2.68 -4.80 11.00
N ILE A 74 1.36 -5.00 11.13
CA ILE A 74 0.36 -4.14 10.50
C ILE A 74 0.46 -2.70 10.99
N TYR A 75 0.67 -2.47 12.29
CA TYR A 75 0.83 -1.10 12.83
C TYR A 75 2.10 -0.41 12.30
N GLU A 76 3.22 -1.13 12.29
CA GLU A 76 4.48 -0.63 11.75
C GLU A 76 4.36 -0.32 10.25
N ARG A 77 3.73 -1.20 9.47
CA ARG A 77 3.54 -0.99 8.03
C ARG A 77 2.53 0.12 7.73
N MET A 78 1.53 0.33 8.58
CA MET A 78 0.64 1.50 8.47
C MET A 78 1.42 2.80 8.64
N ASP A 79 2.28 2.89 9.66
CA ASP A 79 3.09 4.09 9.89
C ASP A 79 4.06 4.34 8.72
N ASN A 80 4.74 3.29 8.24
CA ASN A 80 5.61 3.36 7.07
C ASN A 80 4.86 3.76 5.78
N MET A 81 3.64 3.28 5.58
CA MET A 81 2.79 3.67 4.46
C MET A 81 2.43 5.15 4.56
N MET A 82 2.03 5.63 5.74
CA MET A 82 1.71 7.03 5.98
C MET A 82 2.92 7.94 5.76
N GLY A 83 4.12 7.51 6.17
CA GLY A 83 5.38 8.19 5.88
C GLY A 83 5.64 8.32 4.38
N GLN A 84 5.52 7.22 3.63
CA GLN A 84 5.71 7.20 2.18
C GLN A 84 4.72 8.14 1.45
N ILE A 85 3.45 8.15 1.83
CA ILE A 85 2.44 9.03 1.21
C ILE A 85 2.73 10.51 1.55
N LYS A 86 3.22 10.79 2.77
CA LYS A 86 3.60 12.14 3.18
C LYS A 86 4.83 12.68 2.45
N GLU A 87 5.82 11.82 2.24
CA GLU A 87 7.10 12.15 1.57
C GLU A 87 6.97 12.21 0.04
N ALA A 88 5.96 11.54 -0.52
CA ALA A 88 5.59 11.76 -1.91
C ALA A 88 5.32 13.26 -2.14
N LYS A 89 5.46 13.74 -3.39
CA LYS A 89 5.08 15.10 -3.82
C LYS A 89 3.56 15.40 -3.69
N CYS A 90 2.86 14.67 -2.83
CA CYS A 90 1.45 14.63 -2.54
C CYS A 90 1.07 15.33 -1.23
N SER A 91 1.92 16.20 -0.70
CA SER A 91 1.69 16.87 0.59
C SER A 91 0.36 17.61 0.65
N THR A 92 -0.15 18.08 -0.50
CA THR A 92 -1.44 18.78 -0.62
C THR A 92 -2.64 17.88 -0.33
N TYR A 93 -2.61 16.60 -0.71
CA TYR A 93 -3.70 15.63 -0.51
C TYR A 93 -3.49 14.72 0.71
N PHE A 94 -2.31 14.81 1.32
CA PHE A 94 -1.96 13.98 2.47
C PHE A 94 -2.95 14.11 3.65
N PRO A 95 -3.44 15.30 4.03
CA PRO A 95 -4.43 15.42 5.11
C PRO A 95 -5.72 14.64 4.83
N GLU A 96 -6.26 14.76 3.62
CA GLU A 96 -7.49 14.08 3.22
C GLU A 96 -7.30 12.56 3.16
N VAL A 97 -6.20 12.11 2.56
CA VAL A 97 -5.86 10.69 2.48
C VAL A 97 -5.64 10.11 3.88
N ARG A 98 -4.95 10.84 4.76
CA ARG A 98 -4.76 10.48 6.16
C ARG A 98 -6.09 10.30 6.87
N ASP A 99 -6.98 11.27 6.76
CA ASP A 99 -8.26 11.24 7.46
C ASP A 99 -9.13 10.08 7.00
N ILE A 100 -9.13 9.77 5.69
CA ILE A 100 -9.82 8.60 5.14
C ILE A 100 -9.24 7.29 5.71
N ILE A 101 -7.91 7.16 5.74
CA ILE A 101 -7.23 5.96 6.25
C ILE A 101 -7.52 5.78 7.74
N VAL A 102 -7.36 6.84 8.55
CA VAL A 102 -7.62 6.81 10.00
C VAL A 102 -9.09 6.51 10.28
N ALA A 103 -10.03 7.19 9.61
CA ALA A 103 -11.45 6.93 9.79
C ALA A 103 -11.86 5.50 9.41
N ARG A 104 -11.20 4.91 8.40
CA ARG A 104 -11.40 3.49 8.04
C ARG A 104 -10.80 2.56 9.10
N TRP A 105 -9.62 2.89 9.60
CA TRP A 105 -8.91 2.13 10.62
C TRP A 105 -9.66 2.10 11.95
N ASP A 106 -10.14 3.25 12.41
CA ASP A 106 -10.93 3.38 13.64
C ASP A 106 -12.18 2.50 13.61
N LYS A 107 -12.84 2.38 12.44
CA LYS A 107 -14.01 1.49 12.25
C LYS A 107 -13.67 -0.01 12.29
N MET A 108 -12.42 -0.37 12.01
CA MET A 108 -11.92 -1.74 12.13
C MET A 108 -11.39 -2.06 13.53
N THR A 109 -11.34 -1.09 14.44
CA THR A 109 -10.67 -1.25 15.74
C THR A 109 -11.58 -1.98 16.73
N ILE A 110 -11.37 -3.29 16.88
CA ILE A 110 -11.84 -4.09 18.01
C ILE A 110 -10.66 -4.15 19.01
N PRO A 111 -10.87 -4.13 20.35
CA PRO A 111 -9.82 -4.28 21.38
C PRO A 111 -8.78 -5.39 21.13
N LEU A 112 -9.14 -6.38 20.31
CA LEU A 112 -8.29 -7.45 19.80
C LEU A 112 -7.01 -6.97 19.08
N HIS A 113 -7.00 -5.76 18.49
CA HIS A 113 -5.82 -5.24 17.78
C HIS A 113 -4.68 -4.84 18.73
N CYS A 114 -4.99 -4.13 19.82
CA CYS A 114 -4.02 -3.80 20.86
C CYS A 114 -3.43 -5.06 21.49
N LEU A 115 -4.27 -6.09 21.65
CA LEU A 115 -3.88 -7.39 22.18
C LEU A 115 -2.94 -8.13 21.22
N GLY A 116 -3.23 -8.13 19.91
CA GLY A 116 -2.36 -8.77 18.91
C GLY A 116 -1.00 -8.07 18.75
N PHE A 117 -0.93 -6.75 18.94
CA PHE A 117 0.35 -6.03 19.02
C PHE A 117 1.13 -6.43 20.28
N ALA A 118 0.48 -6.38 21.46
CA ALA A 118 1.10 -6.75 22.74
C ALA A 118 1.54 -8.23 22.79
N PHE A 119 0.93 -9.11 21.99
CA PHE A 119 1.35 -10.51 21.92
C PHE A 119 2.29 -10.83 20.75
N SER A 120 2.78 -9.83 20.01
CA SER A 120 3.71 -10.06 18.91
C SER A 120 5.13 -10.34 19.46
N PRO A 121 5.67 -11.57 19.34
CA PRO A 121 6.91 -11.96 20.00
C PRO A 121 8.14 -11.17 19.52
N LYS A 122 8.08 -10.61 18.30
CA LYS A 122 9.18 -9.84 17.71
C LYS A 122 9.57 -8.59 18.53
N TYR A 123 8.68 -8.10 19.40
CA TYR A 123 8.92 -6.90 20.21
C TYR A 123 9.45 -7.22 21.61
N TYR A 124 9.69 -8.49 21.93
CA TYR A 124 10.18 -8.94 23.23
C TYR A 124 11.59 -9.51 23.12
N ASP A 125 12.37 -9.35 24.19
CA ASP A 125 13.70 -9.97 24.28
C ASP A 125 13.59 -11.49 24.35
N LYS A 126 14.56 -12.21 23.77
CA LYS A 126 14.56 -13.68 23.76
C LYS A 126 14.53 -14.26 25.17
N ASN A 127 15.26 -13.66 26.12
CA ASN A 127 15.28 -14.12 27.51
C ASN A 127 13.93 -13.89 28.21
N TYR A 128 13.10 -12.96 27.73
CA TYR A 128 11.76 -12.75 28.24
C TYR A 128 10.78 -13.80 27.69
N LEU A 129 10.89 -14.15 26.40
CA LEU A 129 10.05 -15.16 25.76
C LEU A 129 10.34 -16.59 26.26
N GLU A 130 11.57 -16.86 26.71
CA GLU A 130 11.98 -18.15 27.28
C GLU A 130 11.54 -18.35 28.74
N LYS A 131 11.07 -17.29 29.42
CA LYS A 131 10.53 -17.41 30.78
C LYS A 131 9.14 -18.03 30.72
N LEU A 132 8.95 -19.11 31.47
CA LEU A 132 7.65 -19.75 31.68
C LEU A 132 6.63 -18.74 32.20
N ALA A 133 5.38 -18.85 31.73
CA ALA A 133 4.32 -18.00 32.22
C ALA A 133 4.11 -18.25 33.72
N PRO A 134 3.76 -17.23 34.52
CA PRO A 134 3.43 -17.43 35.93
C PRO A 134 2.12 -18.23 36.01
N GLY A 135 2.22 -19.55 36.02
CA GLY A 135 1.08 -20.47 35.90
C GLY A 135 1.40 -21.81 35.27
N ASP A 136 2.50 -21.91 34.51
CA ASP A 136 3.01 -23.19 34.02
C ASP A 136 3.66 -23.94 35.19
N MET A 137 2.87 -24.78 35.86
CA MET A 137 3.37 -25.70 36.88
C MET A 137 4.11 -26.86 36.18
N VAL A 138 5.37 -27.06 36.57
CA VAL A 138 6.23 -28.21 36.21
C VAL A 138 5.63 -29.52 36.68
#